data_AF-A0A9Q0R7T7-F1
#
_entry.id   AF-A0A9Q0R7T7-F1
#
_cell.length_a   1.000
_cell.length_b   1.000
_cell.length_c   1.000
_cell.angle_alpha   90.00
_cell.angle_beta   90.00
_cell.angle_gamma   90.00
#
_symmetry.space_group_name_H-M   'P 1'
#
loop_
_entity.id
_entity.type
_entity.pdbx_description
1 polymer ?
#
loop_
_entity_poly.entity_id
_entity_poly.type
_entity_poly.pdbx_seq_one_letter_code
_entity_poly.pdbx_strand_id
1 'polypeptide(L)'
;MERNSPKRIDNFKKALSKKIDLNQIKNLSFEGGIPDLYRPLCWKILLDYLPLRKSKWKKTLLSKRYHYKVYQFNILSSNFHKICSDFLDEDCISLNDLRSYNQEDGVEENDLKFQLQIIQDI
;
A
#
# COMPACT_ATOMS: atom_id res chain seq x y z
N MET A 1 -21.78 22.89 0.63
CA MET A 1 -22.34 21.52 0.75
C MET A 1 -21.45 20.70 1.66
N GLU A 2 -22.02 19.97 2.60
CA GLU A 2 -21.26 19.16 3.55
C GLU A 2 -20.79 17.84 2.91
N ARG A 3 -19.47 17.61 2.90
CA ARG A 3 -18.84 16.45 2.22
C ARG A 3 -19.31 15.11 2.78
N ASN A 4 -19.56 15.06 4.09
CA ASN A 4 -19.95 13.86 4.82
C ASN A 4 -21.47 13.76 5.05
N SER A 5 -22.27 14.51 4.29
CA SER A 5 -23.72 14.38 4.35
C SER A 5 -24.17 12.93 4.07
N PRO A 6 -25.13 12.37 4.83
CA PRO A 6 -25.59 10.98 4.66
C PRO A 6 -26.10 10.70 3.24
N LYS A 7 -26.72 11.70 2.59
CA LYS A 7 -27.16 11.61 1.19
C LYS A 7 -25.99 11.39 0.22
N ARG A 8 -24.86 12.06 0.46
CA ARG A 8 -23.64 11.88 -0.36
C ARG A 8 -23.03 10.51 -0.13
N ILE A 9 -22.96 10.05 1.11
CA ILE A 9 -22.45 8.71 1.45
C ILE A 9 -23.26 7.63 0.72
N ASP A 10 -24.59 7.75 0.69
CA ASP A 10 -25.45 6.80 -0.03
C ASP A 10 -25.25 6.85 -1.56
N ASN A 11 -25.06 8.04 -2.14
CA ASN A 11 -24.74 8.17 -3.57
C ASN A 11 -23.41 7.49 -3.93
N PHE A 12 -22.37 7.66 -3.11
CA PHE A 12 -21.09 6.98 -3.31
C PHE A 12 -21.22 5.46 -3.10
N LYS A 13 -22.02 5.01 -2.13
CA LYS A 13 -22.30 3.59 -1.90
C LYS A 13 -22.93 2.93 -3.14
N LYS A 14 -23.87 3.62 -3.81
CA LYS A 14 -24.51 3.16 -5.05
C LYS A 14 -23.51 3.08 -6.21
N ALA A 15 -22.71 4.14 -6.40
CA ALA A 15 -21.69 4.20 -7.45
C ALA A 15 -20.58 3.15 -7.27
N LEU A 16 -20.24 2.83 -6.01
CA LEU A 16 -19.26 1.82 -5.62
C LEU A 16 -19.86 0.43 -5.40
N SER A 17 -21.04 0.14 -5.95
CA SER A 17 -21.67 -1.19 -5.83
C SER A 17 -20.92 -2.27 -6.64
N LYS A 18 -21.54 -3.43 -6.93
CA LYS A 18 -20.86 -4.58 -7.56
C LYS A 18 -20.26 -4.24 -8.94
N LYS A 19 -20.88 -3.31 -9.67
CA LYS A 19 -20.37 -2.75 -10.93
C LYS A 19 -20.05 -1.28 -10.68
N ILE A 20 -18.76 -0.96 -10.68
CA ILE A 20 -18.29 0.40 -10.42
C ILE A 20 -18.52 1.25 -11.67
N ASP A 21 -19.26 2.34 -11.50
CA ASP A 21 -19.44 3.35 -12.54
C ASP A 21 -18.42 4.49 -12.34
N LEU A 22 -17.37 4.46 -13.15
CA LEU A 22 -16.29 5.45 -13.08
C LEU A 22 -16.77 6.87 -13.42
N ASN A 23 -17.73 7.01 -14.33
CA ASN A 23 -18.24 8.33 -14.73
C ASN A 23 -19.06 8.94 -13.60
N GLN A 24 -19.88 8.13 -12.94
CA GLN A 24 -20.63 8.57 -11.77
C GLN A 24 -19.71 9.00 -10.62
N ILE A 25 -18.64 8.24 -10.35
CA ILE A 25 -17.66 8.60 -9.30
C ILE A 25 -16.96 9.92 -9.63
N LYS A 26 -16.57 10.13 -10.89
CA LYS A 26 -15.94 11.39 -11.32
C LYS A 26 -16.87 12.58 -11.07
N ASN A 27 -18.11 12.51 -11.56
CA ASN A 27 -19.08 13.59 -11.40
C ASN A 27 -19.33 13.92 -9.92
N LEU A 28 -19.61 12.90 -9.09
CA LEU A 28 -19.81 13.08 -7.65
C LEU A 28 -18.58 13.66 -6.94
N SER A 29 -17.38 13.31 -7.40
CA SER A 29 -16.12 13.83 -6.86
C SER A 29 -15.90 15.30 -7.21
N PHE A 30 -16.26 15.74 -8.42
CA PHE A 30 -16.14 17.13 -8.86
C PHE A 30 -17.19 18.07 -8.22
N GLU A 31 -18.41 17.59 -7.95
CA GLU A 31 -19.48 18.41 -7.38
C GLU A 31 -19.22 18.90 -5.95
N GLY A 32 -18.50 18.12 -5.14
CA GLY A 32 -18.36 18.41 -3.71
C GLY A 32 -17.35 17.56 -2.97
N GLY A 33 -16.40 16.96 -3.70
CA GLY A 33 -15.36 16.11 -3.13
C GLY A 33 -15.84 14.74 -2.65
N ILE A 34 -14.89 13.89 -2.27
CA ILE A 34 -15.15 12.53 -1.84
C ILE A 34 -15.29 12.48 -0.30
N PRO A 35 -16.36 11.85 0.23
CA PRO A 35 -16.53 11.61 1.67
C PRO A 35 -15.33 10.87 2.27
N ASP A 36 -15.00 11.13 3.54
CA ASP A 36 -13.80 10.57 4.18
C ASP A 36 -13.76 9.04 4.12
N LEU A 37 -14.88 8.38 4.39
CA LEU A 37 -15.02 6.92 4.37
C LEU A 37 -14.63 6.29 3.02
N TYR A 38 -14.98 6.94 1.91
CA TYR A 38 -14.76 6.39 0.57
C TYR A 38 -13.52 6.98 -0.11
N ARG A 39 -12.86 7.99 0.48
CA ARG A 39 -11.71 8.67 -0.12
C ARG A 39 -10.58 7.72 -0.52
N PRO A 40 -10.10 6.80 0.34
CA PRO A 40 -9.01 5.90 -0.03
C PRO A 40 -9.38 4.99 -1.20
N LEU A 41 -10.65 4.56 -1.26
CA LEU A 41 -11.12 3.64 -2.29
C LEU A 41 -11.33 4.36 -3.63
N CYS A 42 -12.02 5.49 -3.61
CA CYS A 42 -12.25 6.31 -4.80
C CYS A 42 -10.92 6.75 -5.43
N TRP A 43 -9.93 7.16 -4.63
CA TRP A 43 -8.62 7.54 -5.18
C TRP A 43 -7.91 6.37 -5.85
N LYS A 44 -7.94 5.18 -5.24
CA LYS A 44 -7.39 3.97 -5.88
C LYS A 44 -8.07 3.65 -7.21
N ILE A 45 -9.37 3.91 -7.34
CA ILE A 45 -10.12 3.66 -8.59
C ILE A 45 -9.85 4.77 -9.62
N LEU A 46 -9.88 6.04 -9.20
CA LEU A 46 -9.69 7.20 -10.07
C LEU A 46 -8.27 7.26 -10.66
N LEU A 47 -7.28 6.78 -9.91
CA LEU A 47 -5.89 6.66 -10.35
C LEU A 47 -5.59 5.33 -11.08
N ASP A 48 -6.63 4.55 -11.39
CA ASP A 48 -6.53 3.24 -12.05
C ASP A 48 -5.58 2.25 -11.32
N TYR A 49 -5.43 2.44 -10.01
CA TYR A 49 -4.66 1.54 -9.16
C TYR A 49 -5.44 0.24 -8.89
N LEU A 50 -6.76 0.35 -8.72
CA LEU A 50 -7.69 -0.78 -8.61
C LEU A 50 -8.57 -0.88 -9.85
N PRO A 51 -8.75 -2.09 -10.43
CA PRO A 51 -9.61 -2.27 -11.59
C PRO A 51 -11.09 -2.10 -11.22
N LEU A 52 -11.94 -1.73 -12.18
CA LEU A 52 -13.39 -1.58 -11.96
C LEU A 52 -14.10 -2.88 -11.53
N ARG A 53 -13.48 -4.04 -11.76
CA ARG A 53 -14.00 -5.35 -11.34
C ARG A 53 -13.45 -5.70 -9.95
N LYS A 54 -14.32 -5.64 -8.94
CA LYS A 54 -13.97 -5.98 -7.53
C LYS A 54 -13.39 -7.37 -7.34
N SER A 55 -13.83 -8.36 -8.14
CA SER A 55 -13.29 -9.72 -8.10
C SER A 55 -11.79 -9.81 -8.39
N LYS A 56 -11.22 -8.80 -9.07
CA LYS A 56 -9.79 -8.74 -9.39
C LYS A 56 -8.96 -7.98 -8.34
N TRP A 57 -9.58 -7.35 -7.34
CA TRP A 57 -8.88 -6.49 -6.38
C TRP A 57 -7.84 -7.26 -5.57
N LYS A 58 -8.23 -8.40 -4.99
CA LYS A 58 -7.33 -9.22 -4.18
C LYS A 58 -6.07 -9.60 -4.97
N LYS A 59 -6.25 -10.15 -6.18
CA LYS A 59 -5.14 -10.51 -7.07
C LYS A 59 -4.26 -9.31 -7.43
N THR A 60 -4.87 -8.18 -7.78
CA THR A 60 -4.14 -6.96 -8.18
C THR A 60 -3.33 -6.38 -7.04
N LEU A 61 -3.92 -6.30 -5.83
CA LEU A 61 -3.25 -5.78 -4.64
C LEU A 61 -2.07 -6.66 -4.23
N LEU A 62 -2.23 -7.98 -4.26
CA LEU A 62 -1.16 -8.92 -3.96
C LEU A 62 0.01 -8.75 -4.94
N SER A 63 -0.27 -8.73 -6.25
CA SER A 63 0.76 -8.54 -7.26
C SER A 63 1.46 -7.18 -7.12
N LYS A 64 0.71 -6.07 -7.01
CA LYS A 64 1.31 -4.73 -6.86
C LYS A 64 2.18 -4.61 -5.60
N ARG A 65 1.74 -5.16 -4.46
CA ARG A 65 2.52 -5.18 -3.21
C ARG A 65 3.77 -6.05 -3.33
N TYR A 66 3.67 -7.22 -3.96
CA TYR A 66 4.83 -8.08 -4.22
C TYR A 66 5.87 -7.36 -5.08
N HIS A 67 5.45 -6.74 -6.19
CA HIS A 67 6.36 -5.99 -7.06
C HIS A 67 7.01 -4.83 -6.32
N TYR A 68 6.26 -4.08 -5.51
CA TYR A 68 6.83 -3.01 -4.70
C TYR A 68 7.92 -3.50 -3.75
N LYS A 69 7.70 -4.63 -3.06
CA LYS A 69 8.73 -5.24 -2.19
C LYS A 69 9.97 -5.67 -2.98
N VAL A 70 9.78 -6.27 -4.15
CA VAL A 70 10.90 -6.68 -5.03
C VAL A 70 11.67 -5.46 -5.53
N TYR A 71 10.99 -4.39 -5.97
CA TYR A 71 11.65 -3.15 -6.38
C TYR A 71 12.39 -2.49 -5.22
N GLN A 72 11.76 -2.41 -4.05
CA GLN A 72 12.39 -1.88 -2.85
C GLN A 72 13.67 -2.68 -2.53
N PHE A 73 13.59 -4.01 -2.51
CA PHE A 73 14.75 -4.87 -2.30
C PHE A 73 15.84 -4.62 -3.36
N ASN A 74 15.49 -4.61 -4.64
CA ASN A 74 16.46 -4.42 -5.71
C ASN A 74 17.13 -3.04 -5.68
N ILE A 75 16.35 -1.97 -5.45
CA ILE A 75 16.90 -0.60 -5.34
C ILE A 75 17.81 -0.53 -4.14
N LEU A 76 17.36 -1.02 -2.99
CA LEU A 76 18.16 -1.02 -1.77
C LEU A 76 19.40 -1.89 -1.94
N SER A 77 19.31 -3.12 -2.41
CA SER A 77 20.47 -4.02 -2.60
C SER A 77 21.46 -3.48 -3.65
N SER A 78 20.97 -2.90 -4.75
CA SER A 78 21.83 -2.28 -5.77
C SER A 78 22.50 -1.01 -5.24
N ASN A 79 21.75 -0.20 -4.46
CA ASN A 79 22.31 0.97 -3.80
C ASN A 79 23.19 0.59 -2.61
N PHE A 80 22.94 -0.51 -1.91
CA PHE A 80 23.79 -1.01 -0.82
C PHE A 80 25.12 -1.50 -1.39
N HIS A 81 25.15 -2.13 -2.57
CA HIS A 81 26.42 -2.47 -3.21
C HIS A 81 27.20 -1.21 -3.64
N LYS A 82 26.51 -0.18 -4.14
CA LYS A 82 27.13 1.11 -4.48
C LYS A 82 27.55 1.93 -3.25
N ILE A 83 26.76 1.93 -2.20
CA ILE A 83 27.07 2.55 -0.91
C ILE A 83 28.25 1.80 -0.29
N CYS A 84 28.29 0.48 -0.31
CA CYS A 84 29.45 -0.27 0.14
C CYS A 84 30.68 0.00 -0.74
N SER A 85 30.56 0.09 -2.07
CA SER A 85 31.73 0.45 -2.91
C SER A 85 32.23 1.87 -2.64
N ASP A 86 31.32 2.82 -2.40
CA ASP A 86 31.63 4.23 -2.12
C ASP A 86 32.08 4.44 -0.65
N PHE A 87 31.80 3.48 0.25
CA PHE A 87 32.11 3.54 1.69
C PHE A 87 33.26 2.61 2.10
N LEU A 88 33.77 1.77 1.18
CA LEU A 88 34.94 0.90 1.40
C LEU A 88 36.29 1.60 1.18
N ASP A 89 36.31 2.91 0.92
CA ASP A 89 37.54 3.70 0.88
C ASP A 89 37.82 4.48 2.20
N GLU A 90 36.87 4.55 3.14
CA GLU A 90 37.10 5.20 4.44
C GLU A 90 36.40 4.43 5.57
N ASP A 91 37.22 3.69 6.32
CA ASP A 91 36.98 3.18 7.67
C ASP A 91 35.53 2.87 8.08
N CYS A 92 35.10 1.62 7.89
CA CYS A 92 33.86 1.15 8.53
C CYS A 92 33.96 -0.26 9.10
N ILE A 93 33.87 -0.28 10.43
CA ILE A 93 33.35 -1.30 11.35
C ILE A 93 33.29 -2.72 10.75
N SER A 94 34.18 -3.58 11.26
CA SER A 94 34.29 -4.99 10.91
C SER A 94 32.94 -5.70 10.90
N LEU A 95 32.70 -6.55 9.89
CA LEU A 95 31.53 -7.43 9.73
C LEU A 95 31.17 -8.27 10.98
N ASN A 96 32.07 -8.35 11.97
CA ASN A 96 31.80 -8.96 13.26
C ASN A 96 30.85 -8.14 14.16
N ASP A 97 30.81 -6.81 14.02
CA ASP A 97 29.99 -5.94 14.88
C ASP A 97 28.51 -5.88 14.47
N LEU A 98 28.19 -6.25 13.22
CA LEU A 98 26.80 -6.44 12.77
C LEU A 98 26.26 -7.82 13.15
N ARG A 99 27.13 -8.79 13.43
CA ARG A 99 26.73 -10.15 13.83
C ARG A 99 26.36 -10.24 15.30
N SER A 100 26.99 -9.42 16.15
CA SER A 100 26.61 -9.27 17.56
C SER A 100 25.23 -8.59 17.72
N TYR A 101 24.84 -7.70 16.80
CA TYR A 101 23.51 -7.07 16.80
C TYR A 101 22.36 -8.00 16.42
N ASN A 102 22.63 -9.12 15.73
CA ASN A 102 21.60 -10.06 15.27
C ASN A 102 21.46 -11.30 16.18
N GLN A 103 22.19 -11.37 17.30
CA GLN A 103 22.24 -12.59 18.13
C GLN A 103 21.51 -12.48 19.48
N GLU A 104 20.98 -11.31 19.90
CA GLU A 104 20.33 -11.20 21.23
C GLU A 104 18.94 -10.56 21.33
N ASP A 105 18.23 -10.27 20.23
CA ASP A 105 16.81 -9.88 20.35
C ASP A 105 15.91 -10.72 19.45
N GLY A 106 15.11 -11.58 20.10
CA GLY A 106 14.11 -12.43 19.47
C GLY A 106 13.08 -11.60 18.72
N VAL A 107 13.16 -11.60 17.39
CA VAL A 107 12.08 -11.12 16.53
C VAL A 107 10.96 -12.15 16.62
N GLU A 108 10.02 -11.84 17.51
CA GLU A 108 8.87 -12.67 17.81
C GLU A 108 8.13 -13.13 16.55
N GLU A 109 7.73 -14.38 16.59
CA GLU A 109 6.75 -15.09 15.76
C GLU A 109 5.41 -14.33 15.57
N ASN A 110 5.24 -13.18 16.23
CA ASN A 110 4.12 -12.25 16.17
C ASN A 110 4.07 -11.40 14.88
N ASP A 111 5.18 -11.24 14.14
CA ASP A 111 5.19 -10.40 12.94
C ASP A 111 4.50 -11.08 11.72
N LEU A 112 4.53 -12.42 11.69
CA LEU A 112 3.74 -13.22 10.74
C LEU A 112 2.25 -13.23 11.12
N LYS A 113 1.94 -13.13 12.42
CA LYS A 113 0.58 -13.01 12.95
C LYS A 113 -0.04 -11.65 12.60
N PHE A 114 0.73 -10.57 12.64
CA PHE A 114 0.30 -9.23 12.25
C PHE A 114 0.05 -9.11 10.74
N GLN A 115 0.85 -9.80 9.92
CA GLN A 115 0.66 -9.86 8.47
C GLN A 115 -0.57 -10.68 8.04
N LEU A 116 -1.00 -11.68 8.83
CA LEU A 116 -2.22 -12.44 8.58
C LEU A 116 -3.50 -11.71 9.02
N GLN A 117 -3.44 -10.87 10.05
CA GLN A 117 -4.59 -10.08 10.52
C GLN A 117 -5.04 -9.03 9.48
N ILE A 118 -4.08 -8.37 8.80
CA ILE A 118 -4.37 -7.35 7.76
C ILE A 118 -5.03 -7.96 6.50
N ILE A 119 -4.94 -9.28 6.31
CA ILE A 119 -5.54 -9.99 5.17
C ILE A 119 -7.01 -10.37 5.44
N GLN A 120 -7.47 -10.37 6.70
CA GLN A 120 -8.81 -10.83 7.09
C GLN A 120 -9.84 -9.69 7.27
N ASP A 121 -9.42 -8.43 7.40
CA ASP A 121 -10.31 -7.29 7.69
C ASP A 121 -10.73 -6.45 6.45
N ILE A 122 -10.83 -7.06 5.25
CA ILE A 122 -11.44 -6.44 4.04
C ILE A 122 -12.42 -7.39 3.36
#